data_AF-A0A139P7U1-F1
#
_entry.id   AF-A0A139P7U1-F1
#
_cell.length_a   1.000
_cell.length_b   1.000
_cell.length_c   1.000
_cell.angle_alpha   90.00
_cell.angle_beta   90.00
_cell.angle_gamma   90.00
#
_symmetry.space_group_name_H-M   'P 1'
#
loop_
_entity.id
_entity.type
_entity.pdbx_description
1 polymer ?
#
loop_
_entity_poly.entity_id
_entity_poly.type
_entity_poly.pdbx_seq_one_letter_code
_entity_poly.pdbx_strand_id
1 'polypeptide(L)' 'MKKAAGVEKGSGTPNKTKVATVTRAQVQEIAETKMPDLNAANIESAMRMIEGTARSMGFTVVD' A
#
# COMPACT_ATOMS: atom_id res chain seq x y z
N MET A 1 4.62 -2.85 2.73
CA MET A 1 4.59 -1.56 2.02
C MET A 1 5.97 -1.01 1.69
N LYS A 2 6.77 -0.52 2.66
CA LYS A 2 8.12 0.02 2.39
C LYS A 2 9.00 -0.88 1.52
N LYS A 3 9.02 -2.19 1.82
CA LYS A 3 9.76 -3.20 1.06
C LYS A 3 9.27 -3.37 -0.39
N ALA A 4 7.96 -3.33 -0.60
CA ALA A 4 7.36 -3.46 -1.94
C ALA A 4 7.56 -2.19 -2.79
N ALA A 5 7.55 -1.03 -2.13
CA ALA A 5 7.78 0.28 -2.73
C ALA A 5 9.28 0.62 -2.93
N GLY A 6 10.20 -0.21 -2.43
CA GLY A 6 11.65 0.03 -2.52
C GLY A 6 12.16 1.25 -1.77
N VAL A 7 11.39 1.79 -0.80
CA VAL A 7 11.73 3.03 -0.08
C VAL A 7 11.83 2.82 1.43
N GLU A 8 12.82 3.47 2.05
CA GLU A 8 13.05 3.38 3.49
C GLU A 8 12.07 4.24 4.31
N LYS A 9 11.57 5.33 3.70
CA LYS A 9 10.68 6.32 4.35
C LYS A 9 9.51 6.70 3.45
N GLY A 10 8.38 7.02 4.09
CA GLY A 10 7.22 7.61 3.43
C GLY A 10 7.40 9.11 3.22
N SER A 11 6.50 9.70 2.44
CA SER A 11 6.47 11.14 2.19
C SER A 11 6.11 11.91 3.45
N GLY A 12 6.91 12.91 3.82
CA GLY A 12 6.54 13.90 4.83
C GLY A 12 5.40 14.82 4.38
N THR A 13 5.10 14.85 3.07
CA THR A 13 3.98 15.60 2.48
C THR A 13 3.20 14.73 1.47
N PRO A 14 2.43 13.72 1.92
CA PRO A 14 1.82 12.68 1.07
C PRO A 14 0.93 13.19 -0.08
N ASN A 15 0.33 14.36 0.13
CA ASN A 15 -0.57 15.02 -0.82
C ASN A 15 0.18 15.84 -1.88
N LYS A 16 1.44 16.21 -1.64
CA LYS A 16 2.25 17.05 -2.54
C LYS A 16 3.36 16.25 -3.23
N THR A 17 4.04 15.40 -2.47
CA THR A 17 5.20 14.64 -2.95
C THR A 17 4.88 13.17 -2.95
N LYS A 18 4.78 12.58 -4.14
CA LYS A 18 4.73 11.12 -4.30
C LYS A 18 6.15 10.59 -4.29
N VAL A 19 6.44 9.68 -3.36
CA VAL A 19 7.82 9.20 -3.12
C VAL A 19 8.07 7.78 -3.61
N ALA A 20 7.01 7.04 -3.94
CA ALA A 20 7.12 5.70 -4.50
C ALA A 20 5.86 5.33 -5.29
N THR A 21 6.00 4.30 -6.11
CA THR A 21 4.92 3.71 -6.90
C THR A 21 4.87 2.22 -6.57
N VAL A 22 3.67 1.68 -6.39
CA VAL A 22 3.44 0.24 -6.19
C VAL A 22 2.38 -0.24 -7.15
N THR A 23 2.52 -1.47 -7.65
CA THR A 23 1.52 -2.06 -8.55
C THR A 23 0.37 -2.67 -7.77
N ARG A 24 -0.79 -2.85 -8.43
CA ARG A 24 -1.91 -3.58 -7.83
C ARG A 24 -1.57 -5.02 -7.46
N ALA A 25 -0.76 -5.70 -8.27
CA ALA A 25 -0.25 -7.03 -7.95
C ALA A 25 0.52 -7.05 -6.62
N GLN A 26 1.40 -6.07 -6.39
CA GLN A 26 2.12 -5.94 -5.12
C GLN A 26 1.19 -5.64 -3.95
N VAL A 27 0.17 -4.80 -4.15
CA VAL A 27 -0.84 -4.52 -3.13
C VAL A 27 -1.60 -5.80 -2.77
N GLN A 28 -1.96 -6.61 -3.75
CA GLN A 28 -2.64 -7.90 -3.54
C GLN A 28 -1.77 -8.87 -2.75
N GLU A 29 -0.50 -9.09 -3.15
CA GLU A 29 0.41 -9.97 -2.41
C GLU A 29 0.59 -9.55 -0.96
N ILE A 30 0.70 -8.23 -0.71
CA ILE A 30 0.80 -7.67 0.64
C ILE A 30 -0.50 -7.90 1.41
N ALA A 31 -1.65 -7.71 0.76
CA ALA A 31 -2.97 -7.92 1.36
C ALA A 31 -3.17 -9.38 1.73
N GLU A 32 -2.79 -10.33 0.87
CA GLU A 32 -2.84 -11.77 1.14
C GLU A 32 -1.92 -12.16 2.31
N THR A 33 -0.68 -11.67 2.28
CA THR A 33 0.30 -11.96 3.34
C THR A 33 -0.13 -11.40 4.70
N LYS A 34 -0.74 -10.21 4.71
CA LYS A 34 -1.26 -9.57 5.93
C LYS A 34 -2.69 -9.92 6.27
N MET A 35 -3.40 -10.67 5.42
CA MET A 35 -4.79 -11.04 5.64
C MET A 35 -5.05 -11.61 7.04
N PRO A 36 -4.22 -12.51 7.62
CA PRO A 36 -4.43 -12.99 8.99
C PRO A 36 -4.31 -11.90 10.07
N ASP A 37 -3.60 -10.80 9.79
CA ASP A 37 -3.42 -9.66 10.72
C ASP A 37 -4.47 -8.55 10.50
N LEU A 38 -5.23 -8.61 9.41
CA LEU A 38 -6.20 -7.61 9.02
C LEU A 38 -7.60 -8.05 9.44
N ASN A 39 -8.44 -7.09 9.84
CA ASN A 39 -9.86 -7.33 10.11
C ASN A 39 -10.71 -7.33 8.82
N ALA A 40 -10.12 -7.66 7.68
CA ALA A 40 -10.77 -7.61 6.39
C ALA A 40 -11.71 -8.81 6.19
N ALA A 41 -12.90 -8.57 5.62
CA ALA A 41 -13.82 -9.65 5.29
C ALA A 41 -13.42 -10.42 4.03
N ASN A 42 -12.68 -9.79 3.12
CA ASN A 42 -12.22 -10.36 1.85
C ASN A 42 -10.93 -9.67 1.38
N ILE A 43 -10.26 -10.27 0.39
CA ILE A 43 -8.99 -9.74 -0.17
C ILE A 43 -9.19 -8.34 -0.75
N GLU A 44 -10.31 -8.04 -1.40
CA GLU A 44 -10.57 -6.69 -1.93
C GLU A 44 -10.61 -5.61 -0.83
N SER A 45 -11.22 -5.93 0.32
CA SER A 45 -11.24 -5.03 1.47
C SER A 45 -9.85 -4.87 2.06
N ALA A 46 -9.07 -5.95 2.14
CA ALA A 46 -7.68 -5.89 2.57
C ALA A 46 -6.84 -5.03 1.60
N MET A 47 -7.00 -5.21 0.29
CA MET A 47 -6.35 -4.38 -0.73
C MET A 47 -6.71 -2.90 -0.53
N ARG A 48 -7.97 -2.54 -0.32
CA ARG A 48 -8.37 -1.16 -0.03
C ARG A 48 -7.70 -0.57 1.21
N MET A 49 -7.54 -1.35 2.28
CA MET A 49 -6.80 -0.91 3.48
C MET A 49 -5.32 -0.66 3.17
N ILE A 50 -4.71 -1.56 2.39
CA ILE A 50 -3.32 -1.44 1.95
C ILE A 50 -3.17 -0.22 1.01
N GLU A 51 -4.06 -0.01 0.04
CA GLU A 51 -4.09 1.18 -0.83
C GLU A 51 -4.22 2.47 -0.01
N GLY A 52 -5.09 2.51 0.99
CA GLY A 52 -5.23 3.63 1.90
C GLY A 52 -3.93 3.95 2.65
N THR A 53 -3.23 2.89 3.08
CA THR A 53 -1.89 3.01 3.69
C THR A 53 -0.86 3.53 2.68
N ALA A 54 -0.89 3.05 1.43
CA ALA A 54 -0.02 3.54 0.35
C ALA A 54 -0.23 5.05 0.16
N ARG A 55 -1.48 5.48 0.06
CA ARG A 55 -1.86 6.88 -0.14
C ARG A 55 -1.40 7.77 1.02
N SER A 56 -1.57 7.34 2.26
CA SER A 56 -1.14 8.11 3.44
C SER A 56 0.38 8.21 3.57
N MET A 57 1.13 7.27 3.01
CA MET A 57 2.59 7.34 2.90
C MET A 57 3.08 8.12 1.67
N GLY A 58 2.17 8.64 0.84
CA GLY A 58 2.53 9.34 -0.39
C GLY A 58 3.00 8.40 -1.49
N PHE A 59 2.52 7.17 -1.52
CA PHE A 59 2.77 6.24 -2.61
C PHE A 59 1.61 6.31 -3.61
N THR A 60 1.93 6.08 -4.87
CA THR A 60 0.95 5.99 -5.96
C THR A 60 0.74 4.52 -6.29
N VAL A 61 -0.52 4.09 -6.32
CA VAL A 61 -0.88 2.74 -6.78
C VAL A 61 -1.15 2.83 -8.27
N VAL A 62 -0.41 2.05 -9.05
CA VAL A 62 -0.61 1.90 -10.50
C VAL A 62 -1.11 0.49 -10.79
N ASP A 63 -1.88 0.33 -11.87
CA ASP A 63 -2.37 -1.00 -12.28
C ASP A 63 -1.20 -1.85 -12.80
#